data_AF-A0AAV0RHD1-F1
#
_entry.id   AF-A0AAV0RHD1-F1
#
_cell.length_a   1.000
_cell.length_b   1.000
_cell.length_c   1.000
_cell.angle_alpha   90.00
_cell.angle_beta   90.00
_cell.angle_gamma   90.00
#
_symmetry.space_group_name_H-M   'P 1'
#
loop_
_entity.id
_entity.type
_entity.pdbx_description
1 polymer ?
#
loop_
_entity_poly.entity_id
_entity_poly.type
_entity_poly.pdbx_seq_one_letter_code
_entity_poly.pdbx_strand_id
1 'polypeptide(L)'
;MVAAAASAAAAGGEVTYDGRSLMIGGQRKMLFSGSIHYPRSTPEMWPSLISKAKEGGIDVIATYIFWNLHELQSGQYDFNGGRDVVGFIKEVQAQGLYVFLRIGPFIEAERSYGGLPVWLRDIPGIVFRSNNDPYKVYMQNFTTKIVTMLQSQNLFASQGGPIILAQVENEYGNVEEAYGEEGKSYLRWIAELVVGLNTGVPWVMCKQDDAPEPLINSCNGKKCGETFVGPNSPNKPSIWTENWTTRYQAFGEDAVVRSATDIAFHTLLFILAKNGSFINYYMYHGGTNFGRSASAFVTTNYYDQAPIDEYGMERQPKWGHLKELHAAVKSSAGPLLSGVQVNFPVGPNQWVYYEDGGTGQCAVAFLVNPEKHGTPVPVTFQNGSYVLPPKSISILPDCKNVVFNTATVRSCRRWEEYKEAVPRYDDTTSVRSQKLLDHISTTKDASDYLWYTFRCRTSIRYFVPIPD
;
A
#
# COMPACT_ATOMS: atom_id res chain seq x y z
N MET A 1 25.33 -25.79 -19.42
CA MET A 1 23.95 -25.45 -19.86
C MET A 1 23.09 -25.42 -18.61
N VAL A 2 22.81 -24.23 -18.08
CA VAL A 2 21.90 -24.06 -16.95
C VAL A 2 20.50 -23.95 -17.56
N ALA A 3 19.63 -24.91 -17.26
CA ALA A 3 18.26 -24.89 -17.72
C ALA A 3 17.56 -23.67 -17.09
N ALA A 4 17.13 -22.72 -17.92
CA ALA A 4 16.23 -21.66 -17.50
C ALA A 4 14.92 -22.33 -17.06
N ALA A 5 14.64 -22.31 -15.76
CA ALA A 5 13.32 -22.67 -15.26
C ALA A 5 12.32 -21.69 -15.88
N ALA A 6 11.50 -22.20 -16.80
CA ALA A 6 10.41 -21.44 -17.38
C ALA A 6 9.48 -21.01 -16.23
N SER A 7 9.38 -19.71 -16.00
CA SER A 7 8.36 -19.13 -15.15
C SER A 7 7.00 -19.52 -15.73
N ALA A 8 6.32 -20.49 -15.13
CA ALA A 8 4.92 -20.73 -15.42
C ALA A 8 4.18 -19.41 -15.23
N ALA A 9 3.40 -19.00 -16.22
CA ALA A 9 2.54 -17.82 -16.11
C ALA A 9 1.64 -17.97 -14.86
N ALA A 10 1.39 -16.88 -14.13
CA ALA A 10 0.42 -16.86 -13.05
C ALA A 10 -0.98 -17.21 -13.60
N ALA A 11 -1.34 -18.48 -13.57
CA ALA A 11 -2.68 -18.95 -13.85
C ALA A 11 -3.44 -19.03 -12.52
N GLY A 12 -4.67 -18.52 -12.49
CA GLY A 12 -5.52 -18.66 -11.31
C GLY A 12 -5.73 -20.13 -10.92
N GLY A 13 -5.93 -20.35 -9.63
CA GLY A 13 -6.19 -21.65 -9.04
C GLY A 13 -6.73 -21.47 -7.62
N GLU A 14 -6.97 -22.58 -6.92
CA GLU A 14 -7.37 -22.53 -5.52
C GLU A 14 -6.32 -21.76 -4.70
N VAL A 15 -6.79 -20.76 -3.93
CA VAL A 15 -5.94 -19.97 -3.02
C VAL A 15 -6.35 -20.26 -1.59
N THR A 16 -5.44 -20.86 -0.84
CA THR A 16 -5.57 -21.16 0.59
C THR A 16 -4.38 -20.58 1.36
N TYR A 17 -4.29 -20.87 2.64
CA TYR A 17 -3.14 -20.49 3.46
C TYR A 17 -2.95 -21.46 4.61
N ASP A 18 -1.74 -21.46 5.15
CA ASP A 18 -1.39 -22.08 6.42
C ASP A 18 -0.57 -21.13 7.29
N GLY A 19 -0.08 -21.60 8.44
CA GLY A 19 0.75 -20.81 9.35
C GLY A 19 2.06 -20.30 8.75
N ARG A 20 2.42 -20.69 7.52
CA ARG A 20 3.66 -20.29 6.86
C ARG A 20 3.42 -19.32 5.70
N SER A 21 2.48 -19.61 4.80
CA SER A 21 2.28 -18.78 3.60
C SER A 21 0.91 -18.91 2.97
N LEU A 22 0.58 -17.97 2.08
CA LEU A 22 -0.43 -18.21 1.06
C LEU A 22 0.01 -19.41 0.18
N MET A 23 -0.97 -20.23 -0.19
CA MET A 23 -0.82 -21.37 -1.07
C MET A 23 -1.63 -21.13 -2.33
N ILE A 24 -1.00 -21.23 -3.50
CA ILE A 24 -1.64 -21.06 -4.79
C ILE A 24 -1.49 -22.36 -5.56
N GLY A 25 -2.61 -23.01 -5.90
CA GLY A 25 -2.60 -24.35 -6.52
C GLY A 25 -1.93 -25.40 -5.64
N GLY A 26 -2.16 -25.33 -4.32
CA GLY A 26 -1.58 -26.24 -3.33
C GLY A 26 -0.08 -26.03 -3.03
N GLN A 27 0.56 -25.01 -3.60
CA GLN A 27 1.98 -24.73 -3.40
C GLN A 27 2.18 -23.46 -2.55
N ARG A 28 2.95 -23.57 -1.46
CA ARG A 28 3.41 -22.43 -0.66
C ARG A 28 4.16 -21.41 -1.53
N LYS A 29 3.94 -20.12 -1.31
CA LYS A 29 4.58 -19.04 -2.10
C LYS A 29 5.28 -18.03 -1.20
N MET A 30 6.46 -17.60 -1.64
CA MET A 30 7.13 -16.38 -1.18
C MET A 30 6.80 -15.29 -2.20
N LEU A 31 6.01 -14.30 -1.79
CA LEU A 31 5.41 -13.31 -2.69
C LEU A 31 5.94 -11.91 -2.39
N PHE A 32 6.58 -11.31 -3.39
CA PHE A 32 6.84 -9.87 -3.39
C PHE A 32 5.73 -9.15 -4.13
N SER A 33 5.12 -8.19 -3.46
CA SER A 33 4.03 -7.36 -3.96
C SER A 33 4.49 -5.92 -4.11
N GLY A 34 3.95 -5.21 -5.10
CA GLY A 34 4.21 -3.79 -5.31
C GLY A 34 2.92 -3.02 -5.53
N SER A 35 2.71 -1.94 -4.78
CA SER A 35 1.52 -1.11 -4.96
C SER A 35 1.66 -0.21 -6.17
N ILE A 36 0.69 -0.31 -7.08
CA ILE A 36 0.50 0.56 -8.25
C ILE A 36 -0.98 0.91 -8.29
N HIS A 37 -1.32 2.16 -8.00
CA HIS A 37 -2.71 2.61 -8.01
C HIS A 37 -3.11 3.05 -9.42
N TYR A 38 -4.04 2.32 -10.04
CA TYR A 38 -4.47 2.56 -11.42
C TYR A 38 -4.87 4.03 -11.70
N PRO A 39 -5.56 4.78 -10.82
CA PRO A 39 -5.92 6.17 -11.13
C PRO A 39 -4.78 7.18 -10.99
N ARG A 40 -3.62 6.76 -10.46
CA ARG A 40 -2.43 7.61 -10.30
C ARG A 40 -1.46 7.52 -11.47
N SER A 41 -1.83 6.81 -12.52
CA SER A 41 -1.12 6.71 -13.80
C SER A 41 -2.15 6.59 -14.93
N THR A 42 -1.76 6.83 -16.18
CA THR A 42 -2.70 6.71 -17.30
C THR A 42 -2.78 5.27 -17.81
N PRO A 43 -3.86 4.87 -18.49
CA PRO A 43 -3.98 3.56 -19.12
C PRO A 43 -2.79 3.19 -20.02
N GLU A 44 -2.22 4.17 -20.71
CA GLU A 44 -1.06 4.00 -21.59
C GLU A 44 0.24 3.71 -20.81
N MET A 45 0.32 4.15 -19.55
CA MET A 45 1.47 3.87 -18.68
C MET A 45 1.40 2.47 -18.06
N TRP A 46 0.20 1.94 -17.79
CA TRP A 46 0.03 0.70 -17.02
C TRP A 46 0.87 -0.47 -17.56
N PRO A 47 0.89 -0.78 -18.88
CA PRO A 47 1.70 -1.88 -19.39
C PRO A 47 3.19 -1.74 -19.04
N SER A 48 3.75 -0.53 -19.20
CA SER A 48 5.16 -0.27 -18.90
C SER A 48 5.46 -0.34 -17.40
N LEU A 49 4.56 0.18 -16.56
CA LEU A 49 4.72 0.15 -15.10
C LEU A 49 4.68 -1.29 -14.57
N ILE A 50 3.75 -2.09 -15.07
CA ILE A 50 3.58 -3.50 -14.71
C ILE A 50 4.80 -4.32 -15.20
N SER A 51 5.30 -4.05 -16.41
CA SER A 51 6.52 -4.71 -16.93
C SER A 51 7.73 -4.42 -16.04
N LYS A 52 7.95 -3.16 -15.67
CA LYS A 52 9.04 -2.76 -14.76
C LYS A 52 8.89 -3.38 -13.37
N ALA A 53 7.67 -3.54 -12.86
CA ALA A 53 7.44 -4.26 -11.61
C ALA A 53 7.81 -5.75 -11.74
N LYS A 54 7.35 -6.41 -12.81
CA LYS A 54 7.69 -7.80 -13.11
C LYS A 54 9.21 -8.01 -13.23
N GLU A 55 9.87 -7.17 -14.03
CA GLU A 55 11.32 -7.17 -14.22
C GLU A 55 12.08 -6.87 -12.93
N GLY A 56 11.47 -6.08 -12.04
CA GLY A 56 11.93 -5.79 -10.69
C GLY A 56 11.72 -6.93 -9.70
N GLY A 57 11.15 -8.07 -10.14
CA GLY A 57 10.94 -9.26 -9.32
C GLY A 57 9.65 -9.26 -8.51
N ILE A 58 8.69 -8.38 -8.81
CA ILE A 58 7.35 -8.39 -8.21
C ILE A 58 6.52 -9.54 -8.79
N ASP A 59 5.81 -10.25 -7.91
CA ASP A 59 4.87 -11.34 -8.25
C ASP A 59 3.41 -10.87 -8.23
N VAL A 60 3.12 -9.84 -7.43
CA VAL A 60 1.76 -9.37 -7.15
C VAL A 60 1.67 -7.85 -7.28
N ILE A 61 0.70 -7.34 -8.03
CA ILE A 61 0.37 -5.91 -8.03
C ILE A 61 -0.72 -5.65 -7.00
N ALA A 62 -0.44 -4.76 -6.05
CA ALA A 62 -1.43 -4.30 -5.08
C ALA A 62 -2.10 -3.00 -5.54
N THR A 63 -3.41 -2.89 -5.38
CA THR A 63 -4.10 -1.61 -5.59
C THR A 63 -5.32 -1.47 -4.70
N TYR A 64 -5.57 -0.24 -4.25
CA TYR A 64 -6.85 0.13 -3.68
C TYR A 64 -7.95 0.26 -4.73
N ILE A 65 -9.22 0.16 -4.30
CA ILE A 65 -10.38 0.64 -5.03
C ILE A 65 -10.78 2.02 -4.53
N PHE A 66 -10.94 2.99 -5.43
CA PHE A 66 -11.19 4.39 -5.06
C PHE A 66 -12.67 4.72 -5.19
N TRP A 67 -13.47 4.45 -4.15
CA TRP A 67 -14.93 4.65 -4.21
C TRP A 67 -15.31 6.08 -4.63
N ASN A 68 -14.67 7.09 -4.05
CA ASN A 68 -14.91 8.49 -4.40
C ASN A 68 -14.61 8.85 -5.86
N LEU A 69 -13.81 8.05 -6.57
CA LEU A 69 -13.60 8.20 -8.01
C LEU A 69 -14.64 7.46 -8.83
N HIS A 70 -15.09 6.31 -8.34
CA HIS A 70 -16.04 5.48 -9.06
C HIS A 70 -17.47 5.92 -8.89
N GLU A 71 -17.83 6.63 -7.82
CA GLU A 71 -19.21 7.02 -7.53
C GLU A 71 -19.26 8.48 -7.06
N LEU A 72 -19.02 9.43 -7.98
CA LEU A 72 -19.05 10.86 -7.69
C LEU A 72 -20.44 11.35 -7.26
N GLN A 73 -21.49 10.68 -7.73
CA GLN A 73 -22.88 10.88 -7.31
C GLN A 73 -23.47 9.53 -6.97
N SER A 74 -24.30 9.47 -5.92
CA SER A 74 -24.90 8.22 -5.46
C SER A 74 -25.65 7.50 -6.58
N GLY A 75 -25.34 6.22 -6.79
CA GLY A 75 -25.87 5.35 -7.83
C GLY A 75 -25.24 5.51 -9.22
N GLN A 76 -24.41 6.53 -9.45
CA GLN A 76 -23.79 6.80 -10.76
C GLN A 76 -22.34 6.37 -10.76
N TYR A 77 -22.07 5.25 -11.43
CA TYR A 77 -20.75 4.65 -11.45
C TYR A 77 -19.96 4.93 -12.72
N ASP A 78 -18.66 5.22 -12.58
CA ASP A 78 -17.73 5.40 -13.69
C ASP A 78 -16.44 4.57 -13.52
N PHE A 79 -16.20 3.71 -14.51
CA PHE A 79 -15.02 2.83 -14.62
C PHE A 79 -14.30 3.03 -15.96
N ASN A 80 -14.41 4.22 -16.57
CA ASN A 80 -13.75 4.50 -17.86
C ASN A 80 -12.35 5.12 -17.69
N GLY A 81 -11.52 4.99 -18.73
CA GLY A 81 -10.19 5.61 -18.80
C GLY A 81 -9.29 5.19 -17.64
N GLY A 82 -8.65 6.15 -16.97
CA GLY A 82 -7.81 5.89 -15.80
C GLY A 82 -8.54 5.29 -14.58
N ARG A 83 -9.87 5.13 -14.65
CA ARG A 83 -10.72 4.47 -13.64
C ARG A 83 -11.07 3.04 -14.03
N ASP A 84 -10.59 2.54 -15.17
CA ASP A 84 -10.86 1.17 -15.62
C ASP A 84 -10.05 0.15 -14.83
N VAL A 85 -10.56 -0.21 -13.65
CA VAL A 85 -9.94 -1.23 -12.80
C VAL A 85 -9.99 -2.62 -13.43
N VAL A 86 -10.98 -2.92 -14.27
CA VAL A 86 -11.09 -4.22 -14.95
C VAL A 86 -9.97 -4.32 -15.99
N GLY A 87 -9.81 -3.29 -16.83
CA GLY A 87 -8.72 -3.17 -17.80
C GLY A 87 -7.34 -3.26 -17.13
N PHE A 88 -7.14 -2.53 -16.04
CA PHE A 88 -5.90 -2.60 -15.26
C PHE A 88 -5.59 -4.01 -14.75
N ILE A 89 -6.56 -4.69 -14.12
CA ILE A 89 -6.37 -6.05 -13.60
C ILE A 89 -6.11 -7.06 -14.73
N LYS A 90 -6.80 -6.92 -15.87
CA LYS A 90 -6.55 -7.75 -17.07
C LYS A 90 -5.15 -7.54 -17.63
N GLU A 91 -4.63 -6.31 -17.60
CA GLU A 91 -3.24 -6.03 -17.99
C GLU A 91 -2.24 -6.73 -17.05
N VAL A 92 -2.49 -6.69 -15.73
CA VAL A 92 -1.67 -7.44 -14.75
C VAL A 92 -1.70 -8.95 -15.05
N GLN A 93 -2.89 -9.50 -15.35
CA GLN A 93 -3.05 -10.91 -15.74
C GLN A 93 -2.31 -11.24 -17.04
N ALA A 94 -2.41 -10.39 -18.06
CA ALA A 94 -1.77 -10.59 -19.36
C ALA A 94 -0.25 -10.67 -19.24
N GLN A 95 0.31 -9.95 -18.26
CA GLN A 95 1.74 -10.01 -17.94
C GLN A 95 2.11 -11.15 -16.98
N GLY A 96 1.14 -11.97 -16.55
CA GLY A 96 1.37 -13.15 -15.72
C GLY A 96 1.75 -12.83 -14.28
N LEU A 97 1.25 -11.72 -13.74
CA LEU A 97 1.34 -11.36 -12.33
C LEU A 97 -0.01 -11.60 -11.63
N TYR A 98 0.02 -11.72 -10.30
CA TYR A 98 -1.19 -11.77 -9.48
C TYR A 98 -1.62 -10.37 -9.02
N VAL A 99 -2.80 -10.29 -8.42
CA VAL A 99 -3.35 -9.05 -7.83
C VAL A 99 -3.68 -9.25 -6.34
N PHE A 100 -3.28 -8.27 -5.53
CA PHE A 100 -3.78 -8.05 -4.18
C PHE A 100 -4.73 -6.84 -4.21
N LEU A 101 -6.04 -7.12 -4.12
CA LEU A 101 -7.08 -6.11 -4.30
C LEU A 101 -7.57 -5.55 -2.97
N ARG A 102 -7.33 -4.26 -2.72
CA ARG A 102 -7.70 -3.62 -1.46
C ARG A 102 -8.98 -2.80 -1.65
N ILE A 103 -10.13 -3.39 -1.36
CA ILE A 103 -11.43 -2.81 -1.76
C ILE A 103 -11.82 -1.60 -0.90
N GLY A 104 -11.41 -1.57 0.37
CA GLY A 104 -11.84 -0.55 1.33
C GLY A 104 -13.17 -0.94 2.00
N PRO A 105 -14.17 -0.05 2.12
CA PRO A 105 -14.34 1.17 1.32
C PRO A 105 -13.51 2.37 1.79
N PHE A 106 -13.19 2.46 3.08
CA PHE A 106 -12.19 3.42 3.55
C PHE A 106 -10.81 2.87 3.22
N ILE A 107 -10.00 3.64 2.51
CA ILE A 107 -8.68 3.23 2.04
C ILE A 107 -7.56 4.08 2.60
N GLU A 108 -7.88 5.21 3.24
CA GLU A 108 -6.92 6.28 3.53
C GLU A 108 -6.26 6.76 2.21
N ALA A 109 -5.18 6.10 1.81
CA ALA A 109 -4.40 6.26 0.59
C ALA A 109 -3.94 7.69 0.31
N GLU A 110 -3.87 8.53 1.34
CA GLU A 110 -3.76 9.99 1.26
C GLU A 110 -4.67 10.58 0.19
N ARG A 111 -5.89 10.06 0.16
CA ARG A 111 -6.95 10.41 -0.78
C ARG A 111 -7.94 11.35 -0.11
N SER A 112 -8.55 12.25 -0.88
CA SER A 112 -9.66 13.08 -0.37
C SER A 112 -10.68 12.20 0.32
N TYR A 113 -11.05 12.57 1.55
CA TYR A 113 -12.01 11.88 2.39
C TYR A 113 -11.71 10.38 2.61
N GLY A 114 -10.43 9.99 2.56
CA GLY A 114 -9.98 8.61 2.74
C GLY A 114 -10.52 7.63 1.69
N GLY A 115 -10.93 8.14 0.52
CA GLY A 115 -11.56 7.39 -0.55
C GLY A 115 -13.08 7.27 -0.47
N LEU A 116 -13.73 7.77 0.57
CA LEU A 116 -15.19 7.80 0.66
C LEU A 116 -15.79 8.93 -0.20
N PRO A 117 -16.91 8.73 -0.90
CA PRO A 117 -17.56 9.80 -1.64
C PRO A 117 -18.06 10.92 -0.71
N VAL A 118 -17.89 12.18 -1.11
CA VAL A 118 -18.28 13.34 -0.28
C VAL A 118 -19.80 13.39 -0.05
N TRP A 119 -20.61 12.93 -1.01
CA TRP A 119 -22.07 12.87 -0.85
C TRP A 119 -22.51 11.92 0.28
N LEU A 120 -21.65 10.96 0.66
CA LEU A 120 -21.97 9.99 1.71
C LEU A 120 -22.19 10.68 3.06
N ARG A 121 -21.52 11.81 3.32
CA ARG A 121 -21.69 12.57 4.58
C ARG A 121 -23.08 13.21 4.73
N ASP A 122 -23.77 13.44 3.61
CA ASP A 122 -25.06 14.10 3.57
C ASP A 122 -26.21 13.10 3.85
N ILE A 123 -25.89 11.81 4.02
CA ILE A 123 -26.85 10.78 4.42
C ILE A 123 -27.28 11.01 5.87
N PRO A 124 -28.59 11.13 6.16
CA PRO A 124 -29.09 11.37 7.50
C PRO A 124 -28.62 10.30 8.51
N GLY A 125 -28.07 10.75 9.63
CA GLY A 125 -27.65 9.88 10.74
C GLY A 125 -26.43 9.00 10.43
N ILE A 126 -25.70 9.28 9.35
CA ILE A 126 -24.53 8.46 9.00
C ILE A 126 -23.38 8.70 9.97
N VAL A 127 -22.74 7.60 10.38
CA VAL A 127 -21.49 7.60 11.13
C VAL A 127 -20.54 6.66 10.43
N PHE A 128 -19.48 7.19 9.85
CA PHE A 128 -18.54 6.38 9.09
C PHE A 128 -17.79 5.39 9.96
N ARG A 129 -17.39 4.28 9.33
CA ARG A 129 -16.52 3.25 9.91
C ARG A 129 -17.03 2.79 11.29
N SER A 130 -18.33 2.56 11.39
CA SER A 130 -18.98 2.19 12.65
C SER A 130 -20.13 1.23 12.39
N ASN A 131 -20.68 0.65 13.46
CA ASN A 131 -21.88 -0.18 13.39
C ASN A 131 -23.16 0.66 13.18
N ASN A 132 -23.17 1.44 12.11
CA ASN A 132 -24.23 2.37 11.75
C ASN A 132 -24.95 1.85 10.51
N ASP A 133 -26.26 1.63 10.60
CA ASP A 133 -27.04 1.01 9.52
C ASP A 133 -26.94 1.75 8.18
N PRO A 134 -27.07 3.10 8.12
CA PRO A 134 -26.83 3.82 6.88
C PRO A 134 -25.46 3.53 6.27
N TYR A 135 -24.38 3.63 7.06
CA TYR A 135 -23.02 3.39 6.57
C TYR A 135 -22.84 1.94 6.08
N LYS A 136 -23.29 0.95 6.86
CA LYS A 136 -23.23 -0.47 6.51
C LYS A 136 -23.92 -0.76 5.18
N VAL A 137 -25.10 -0.20 4.94
CA VAL A 137 -25.85 -0.37 3.68
C VAL A 137 -25.04 0.14 2.48
N TYR A 138 -24.51 1.36 2.54
CA TYR A 138 -23.73 1.90 1.43
C TYR A 138 -22.40 1.16 1.22
N MET A 139 -21.70 0.81 2.30
CA MET A 139 -20.48 -0.01 2.25
C MET A 139 -20.76 -1.39 1.61
N GLN A 140 -21.84 -2.05 2.01
CA GLN A 140 -22.25 -3.34 1.47
C GLN A 140 -22.57 -3.23 -0.02
N ASN A 141 -23.35 -2.22 -0.42
CA ASN A 141 -23.71 -2.01 -1.82
C ASN A 141 -22.47 -1.80 -2.69
N PHE A 142 -21.54 -0.94 -2.25
CA PHE A 142 -20.32 -0.69 -3.00
C PHE A 142 -19.41 -1.92 -3.07
N THR A 143 -19.14 -2.56 -1.93
CA THR A 143 -18.29 -3.76 -1.87
C THR A 143 -18.88 -4.89 -2.73
N THR A 144 -20.19 -5.13 -2.61
CA THR A 144 -20.91 -6.15 -3.42
C THR A 144 -20.82 -5.83 -4.90
N LYS A 145 -20.99 -4.57 -5.29
CA LYS A 145 -20.89 -4.14 -6.69
C LYS A 145 -19.50 -4.43 -7.25
N ILE A 146 -18.44 -4.04 -6.54
CA ILE A 146 -17.06 -4.27 -6.98
C ILE A 146 -16.77 -5.76 -7.12
N VAL A 147 -17.13 -6.56 -6.11
CA VAL A 147 -16.90 -8.02 -6.15
C VAL A 147 -17.68 -8.65 -7.29
N THR A 148 -18.98 -8.33 -7.45
CA THR A 148 -19.82 -8.89 -8.53
C THR A 148 -19.29 -8.51 -9.90
N MET A 149 -18.86 -7.26 -10.08
CA MET A 149 -18.26 -6.79 -11.33
C MET A 149 -17.00 -7.59 -11.68
N LEU A 150 -16.10 -7.81 -10.73
CA LEU A 150 -14.87 -8.56 -10.95
C LEU A 150 -15.12 -10.07 -11.14
N GLN A 151 -16.10 -10.63 -10.42
CA GLN A 151 -16.56 -12.01 -10.61
C GLN A 151 -17.13 -12.23 -12.01
N SER A 152 -17.92 -11.28 -12.54
CA SER A 152 -18.48 -11.36 -13.90
C SER A 152 -17.42 -11.37 -15.00
N GLN A 153 -16.20 -10.94 -14.66
CA GLN A 153 -15.04 -10.91 -15.54
C GLN A 153 -14.05 -12.06 -15.25
N ASN A 154 -14.40 -13.00 -14.36
CA ASN A 154 -13.57 -14.12 -13.93
C ASN A 154 -12.19 -13.69 -13.39
N LEU A 155 -12.13 -12.58 -12.64
CA LEU A 155 -10.86 -12.00 -12.21
C LEU A 155 -10.35 -12.53 -10.86
N PHE A 156 -11.17 -13.25 -10.10
CA PHE A 156 -10.69 -13.98 -8.92
C PHE A 156 -9.94 -15.25 -9.30
N ALA A 157 -8.90 -15.60 -8.54
CA ALA A 157 -8.07 -16.78 -8.82
C ALA A 157 -8.86 -18.09 -8.80
N SER A 158 -9.90 -18.16 -7.96
CA SER A 158 -10.90 -19.23 -7.95
C SER A 158 -11.62 -19.43 -9.30
N GLN A 159 -11.65 -18.41 -10.15
CA GLN A 159 -12.24 -18.40 -11.49
C GLN A 159 -11.17 -18.41 -12.61
N GLY A 160 -9.89 -18.58 -12.28
CA GLY A 160 -8.78 -18.52 -13.23
C GLY A 160 -8.16 -17.11 -13.40
N GLY A 161 -8.66 -16.11 -12.67
CA GLY A 161 -8.16 -14.73 -12.70
C GLY A 161 -6.90 -14.48 -11.86
N PRO A 162 -6.36 -13.25 -11.85
CA PRO A 162 -5.13 -12.93 -11.15
C PRO A 162 -5.33 -12.56 -9.67
N ILE A 163 -6.55 -12.23 -9.21
CA ILE A 163 -6.77 -11.74 -7.83
C ILE A 163 -6.63 -12.92 -6.86
N ILE A 164 -5.59 -12.90 -6.02
CA ILE A 164 -5.28 -13.98 -5.05
C ILE A 164 -5.55 -13.58 -3.59
N LEU A 165 -5.72 -12.29 -3.33
CA LEU A 165 -5.86 -11.76 -1.99
C LEU A 165 -6.74 -10.51 -2.07
N ALA A 166 -7.65 -10.36 -1.11
CA ALA A 166 -8.48 -9.17 -1.00
C ALA A 166 -8.32 -8.52 0.39
N GLN A 167 -8.47 -7.20 0.47
CA GLN A 167 -8.53 -6.48 1.76
C GLN A 167 -9.87 -5.76 1.89
N VAL A 168 -10.43 -5.79 3.10
CA VAL A 168 -11.58 -5.00 3.53
C VAL A 168 -11.18 -4.08 4.67
N GLU A 169 -11.79 -2.88 4.72
CA GLU A 169 -11.37 -1.78 5.58
C GLU A 169 -9.89 -1.41 5.37
N ASN A 170 -9.41 -0.44 6.13
CA ASN A 170 -7.99 -0.08 6.17
C ASN A 170 -7.60 0.51 7.52
N GLU A 171 -6.70 -0.18 8.23
CA GLU A 171 -6.18 0.21 9.54
C GLU A 171 -7.29 0.59 10.55
N TYR A 172 -8.35 -0.23 10.61
CA TYR A 172 -9.49 0.03 11.49
C TYR A 172 -9.16 -0.10 12.97
N GLY A 173 -8.21 -0.96 13.34
CA GLY A 173 -7.75 -1.11 14.72
C GLY A 173 -7.20 0.18 15.33
N ASN A 174 -6.77 1.16 14.50
CA ASN A 174 -6.36 2.48 14.99
C ASN A 174 -7.54 3.31 15.55
N VAL A 175 -8.78 3.02 15.15
CA VAL A 175 -9.98 3.79 15.52
C VAL A 175 -11.03 2.96 16.25
N GLU A 176 -10.92 1.63 16.20
CA GLU A 176 -11.88 0.71 16.81
C GLU A 176 -12.17 1.02 18.28
N GLU A 177 -11.13 1.27 19.08
CA GLU A 177 -11.27 1.54 20.51
C GLU A 177 -12.23 2.70 20.80
N ALA A 178 -12.24 3.73 19.93
CA ALA A 178 -13.12 4.88 20.07
C ALA A 178 -14.61 4.52 19.91
N TYR A 179 -14.92 3.39 19.29
CA TYR A 179 -16.29 2.87 19.12
C TYR A 179 -16.65 1.78 20.15
N GLY A 180 -15.71 1.34 20.99
CA GLY A 180 -15.95 0.31 22.00
C GLY A 180 -16.52 -0.99 21.41
N GLU A 181 -17.54 -1.55 22.06
CA GLU A 181 -18.20 -2.79 21.60
C GLU A 181 -18.91 -2.65 20.24
N GLU A 182 -19.29 -1.44 19.84
CA GLU A 182 -19.84 -1.19 18.50
C GLU A 182 -18.76 -1.32 17.41
N GLY A 183 -17.50 -1.01 17.73
CA GLY A 183 -16.36 -1.26 16.83
C GLY A 183 -16.19 -2.74 16.53
N LYS A 184 -16.22 -3.58 17.57
CA LYS A 184 -16.17 -5.05 17.44
C LYS A 184 -17.37 -5.61 16.70
N SER A 185 -18.56 -5.07 16.95
CA SER A 185 -19.79 -5.49 16.26
C SER A 185 -19.73 -5.17 14.76
N TYR A 186 -19.17 -4.01 14.40
CA TYR A 186 -18.87 -3.66 13.02
C TYR A 186 -17.84 -4.60 12.37
N LEU A 187 -16.78 -4.98 13.07
CA LEU A 187 -15.79 -5.96 12.56
C LEU A 187 -16.40 -7.33 12.25
N ARG A 188 -17.26 -7.85 13.15
CA ARG A 188 -17.97 -9.12 12.91
C ARG A 188 -18.86 -9.03 11.68
N TRP A 189 -19.60 -7.94 11.54
CA TRP A 189 -20.45 -7.68 10.37
C TRP A 189 -19.62 -7.59 9.07
N ILE A 190 -18.45 -6.93 9.09
CA ILE A 190 -17.55 -6.87 7.93
C ILE A 190 -17.12 -8.28 7.51
N ALA A 191 -16.70 -9.10 8.47
CA ALA A 191 -16.25 -10.46 8.19
C ALA A 191 -17.38 -11.29 7.57
N GLU A 192 -18.59 -11.24 8.14
CA GLU A 192 -19.79 -11.88 7.58
C GLU A 192 -20.08 -11.41 6.14
N LEU A 193 -20.03 -10.10 5.90
CA LEU A 193 -20.23 -9.52 4.58
C LEU A 193 -19.24 -10.11 3.57
N VAL A 194 -17.92 -9.99 3.81
CA VAL A 194 -16.93 -10.34 2.78
C VAL A 194 -16.78 -11.83 2.56
N VAL A 195 -16.98 -12.64 3.61
CA VAL A 195 -17.07 -14.10 3.49
C VAL A 195 -18.30 -14.49 2.68
N GLY A 196 -19.45 -13.85 2.93
CA GLY A 196 -20.70 -14.09 2.21
C GLY A 196 -20.65 -13.75 0.72
N LEU A 197 -19.70 -12.91 0.29
CA LEU A 197 -19.48 -12.60 -1.14
C LEU A 197 -18.83 -13.73 -1.93
N ASN A 198 -18.34 -14.79 -1.26
CA ASN A 198 -17.84 -16.03 -1.89
C ASN A 198 -16.83 -15.76 -3.02
N THR A 199 -15.85 -14.89 -2.79
CA THR A 199 -14.78 -14.59 -3.77
C THR A 199 -13.88 -15.79 -4.06
N GLY A 200 -13.83 -16.77 -3.15
CA GLY A 200 -12.97 -17.95 -3.25
C GLY A 200 -11.48 -17.64 -3.05
N VAL A 201 -11.16 -16.47 -2.48
CA VAL A 201 -9.80 -16.08 -2.11
C VAL A 201 -9.76 -15.54 -0.67
N PRO A 202 -8.62 -15.63 0.02
CA PRO A 202 -8.48 -15.11 1.38
C PRO A 202 -8.69 -13.59 1.48
N TRP A 203 -9.18 -13.16 2.63
CA TRP A 203 -9.37 -11.76 2.99
C TRP A 203 -8.41 -11.32 4.10
N VAL A 204 -7.94 -10.08 4.02
CA VAL A 204 -6.98 -9.47 4.96
C VAL A 204 -7.57 -8.21 5.57
N MET A 205 -7.17 -7.92 6.81
CA MET A 205 -7.32 -6.60 7.44
C MET A 205 -5.96 -6.14 7.98
N CYS A 206 -5.50 -4.97 7.52
CA CYS A 206 -4.25 -4.39 7.99
C CYS A 206 -4.43 -3.65 9.32
N LYS A 207 -3.43 -3.75 10.20
CA LYS A 207 -3.46 -3.21 11.58
C LYS A 207 -4.76 -3.53 12.31
N GLN A 208 -5.13 -4.81 12.30
CA GLN A 208 -6.31 -5.31 12.98
C GLN A 208 -5.95 -6.58 13.75
N ASP A 209 -5.38 -6.43 14.95
CA ASP A 209 -4.84 -7.57 15.69
C ASP A 209 -5.92 -8.61 16.05
N ASP A 210 -7.17 -8.20 16.23
CA ASP A 210 -8.31 -9.07 16.49
C ASP A 210 -9.19 -9.34 15.25
N ALA A 211 -8.61 -9.26 14.03
CA ALA A 211 -9.31 -9.58 12.78
C ALA A 211 -10.11 -10.89 12.90
N PRO A 212 -11.44 -10.87 12.73
CA PRO A 212 -12.28 -12.06 12.92
C PRO A 212 -11.94 -13.17 11.92
N GLU A 213 -12.09 -14.43 12.33
CA GLU A 213 -11.96 -15.56 11.39
C GLU A 213 -12.97 -15.44 10.23
N PRO A 214 -12.60 -15.82 8.99
CA PRO A 214 -11.30 -16.34 8.55
C PRO A 214 -10.31 -15.24 8.08
N LEU A 215 -10.54 -13.97 8.39
CA LEU A 215 -9.72 -12.86 7.88
C LEU A 215 -8.33 -12.89 8.52
N ILE A 216 -7.31 -12.59 7.72
CA ILE A 216 -5.91 -12.55 8.14
C ILE A 216 -5.56 -11.14 8.61
N ASN A 217 -5.01 -11.00 9.82
CA ASN A 217 -4.44 -9.72 10.25
C ASN A 217 -3.06 -9.50 9.60
N SER A 218 -2.78 -8.28 9.18
CA SER A 218 -1.50 -7.93 8.56
C SER A 218 -0.87 -6.69 9.17
N CYS A 219 0.42 -6.50 8.87
CA CYS A 219 1.20 -5.36 9.35
C CYS A 219 1.38 -4.29 8.27
N ASN A 220 1.38 -3.03 8.71
CA ASN A 220 1.78 -1.86 7.94
C ASN A 220 2.86 -1.08 8.69
N GLY A 221 3.77 -0.44 7.95
CA GLY A 221 4.82 0.40 8.53
C GLY A 221 6.14 0.23 7.82
N LYS A 222 7.20 0.82 8.38
CA LYS A 222 8.57 0.66 7.87
C LYS A 222 9.26 -0.60 8.38
N LYS A 223 8.79 -1.18 9.48
CA LYS A 223 9.59 -2.09 10.32
C LYS A 223 8.82 -3.27 10.87
N CYS A 224 7.94 -3.89 10.09
CA CYS A 224 7.12 -5.00 10.60
C CYS A 224 7.93 -6.19 11.12
N GLY A 225 9.18 -6.39 10.68
CA GLY A 225 10.09 -7.36 11.29
C GLY A 225 10.39 -7.11 12.78
N GLU A 226 10.29 -5.85 13.23
CA GLU A 226 10.42 -5.44 14.64
C GLU A 226 9.05 -5.28 15.30
N THR A 227 8.09 -4.64 14.63
CA THR A 227 6.86 -4.14 15.25
C THR A 227 5.68 -5.09 15.16
N PHE A 228 5.66 -6.03 14.21
CA PHE A 228 4.51 -6.94 14.07
C PHE A 228 4.53 -7.97 15.19
N VAL A 229 3.46 -8.03 15.99
CA VAL A 229 3.33 -9.04 17.06
C VAL A 229 3.21 -10.46 16.51
N GLY A 230 2.69 -10.59 15.29
CA GLY A 230 2.47 -11.86 14.60
C GLY A 230 1.02 -12.01 14.15
N PRO A 231 0.73 -13.07 13.37
CA PRO A 231 -0.65 -13.40 13.03
C PRO A 231 -1.43 -13.76 14.29
N ASN A 232 -2.71 -13.43 14.32
CA ASN A 232 -3.60 -13.65 15.47
C ASN A 232 -4.08 -15.10 15.61
N SER A 233 -3.58 -15.99 14.77
CA SER A 233 -3.78 -17.44 14.83
C SER A 233 -2.53 -18.14 14.26
N PRO A 234 -2.08 -19.27 14.84
CA PRO A 234 -0.94 -20.03 14.33
C PRO A 234 -1.16 -20.62 12.93
N ASN A 235 -2.41 -20.67 12.46
CA ASN A 235 -2.77 -21.17 11.14
C ASN A 235 -2.76 -20.09 10.05
N LYS A 236 -2.45 -18.84 10.39
CA LYS A 236 -2.41 -17.71 9.46
C LYS A 236 -0.96 -17.32 9.14
N PRO A 237 -0.68 -16.91 7.88
CA PRO A 237 0.65 -16.49 7.49
C PRO A 237 0.96 -15.06 7.94
N SER A 238 2.24 -14.74 8.10
CA SER A 238 2.69 -13.36 8.33
C SER A 238 2.69 -12.56 7.02
N ILE A 239 1.80 -11.58 6.93
CA ILE A 239 1.61 -10.71 5.78
C ILE A 239 2.00 -9.26 6.13
N TRP A 240 2.84 -8.64 5.31
CA TRP A 240 3.17 -7.21 5.38
C TRP A 240 2.52 -6.48 4.21
N THR A 241 1.36 -5.87 4.46
CA THR A 241 0.54 -5.20 3.44
C THR A 241 1.05 -3.83 3.05
N GLU A 242 1.85 -3.15 3.88
CA GLU A 242 2.48 -1.88 3.51
C GLU A 242 3.88 -1.72 4.09
N ASN A 243 4.89 -2.12 3.33
CA ASN A 243 6.29 -1.76 3.57
C ASN A 243 6.55 -0.39 2.97
N TRP A 244 6.43 0.66 3.80
CA TRP A 244 6.45 2.05 3.33
C TRP A 244 7.78 2.41 2.66
N THR A 245 7.81 2.51 1.33
CA THR A 245 9.06 2.78 0.56
C THR A 245 9.52 4.23 0.65
N THR A 246 8.64 5.10 1.14
CA THR A 246 8.89 6.47 1.55
C THR A 246 7.73 6.96 2.42
N ARG A 247 7.39 8.25 2.38
CA ARG A 247 6.15 8.86 2.87
C ARG A 247 5.59 9.72 1.74
N TYR A 248 4.27 9.93 1.73
CA TYR A 248 3.66 11.03 0.98
C TYR A 248 4.29 12.37 1.41
N GLN A 249 4.30 13.33 0.50
CA GLN A 249 4.81 14.68 0.75
C GLN A 249 3.63 15.62 0.97
N ALA A 250 3.71 16.50 1.97
CA ALA A 250 2.79 17.61 2.09
C ALA A 250 3.36 18.89 1.46
N PHE A 251 2.50 19.79 1.00
CA PHE A 251 2.92 21.09 0.49
C PHE A 251 3.71 21.84 1.57
N GLY A 252 4.94 22.26 1.20
CA GLY A 252 5.88 22.93 2.12
C GLY A 252 6.84 21.98 2.84
N GLU A 253 6.68 20.65 2.73
CA GLU A 253 7.64 19.69 3.25
C GLU A 253 8.73 19.35 2.22
N ASP A 254 9.92 18.96 2.71
CA ASP A 254 10.95 18.34 1.89
C ASP A 254 10.60 16.88 1.55
N ALA A 255 11.09 16.40 0.41
CA ALA A 255 10.92 15.00 0.02
C ALA A 255 11.63 14.08 1.01
N VAL A 256 10.87 13.22 1.68
CA VAL A 256 11.43 12.16 2.53
C VAL A 256 11.94 11.04 1.63
N VAL A 257 13.16 10.55 1.89
CA VAL A 257 13.73 9.40 1.17
C VAL A 257 14.00 8.31 2.18
N ARG A 258 13.40 7.14 1.96
CA ARG A 258 13.85 5.89 2.59
C ARG A 258 14.87 5.23 1.69
N SER A 259 16.05 4.94 2.20
CA SER A 259 17.12 4.33 1.41
C SER A 259 16.75 2.92 0.95
N ALA A 260 17.30 2.50 -0.19
CA ALA A 260 17.20 1.11 -0.66
C ALA A 260 17.69 0.14 0.42
N THR A 261 18.74 0.53 1.16
CA THR A 261 19.29 -0.24 2.29
C THR A 261 18.28 -0.61 3.34
N ASP A 262 17.51 0.38 3.76
CA ASP A 262 16.64 0.28 4.93
C ASP A 262 15.41 -0.54 4.58
N ILE A 263 14.93 -0.39 3.34
CA ILE A 263 13.86 -1.22 2.80
C ILE A 263 14.32 -2.67 2.74
N ALA A 264 15.48 -2.95 2.13
CA ALA A 264 16.00 -4.31 2.00
C ALA A 264 16.26 -4.97 3.36
N PHE A 265 16.88 -4.23 4.30
CA PHE A 265 17.12 -4.68 5.67
C PHE A 265 15.82 -5.11 6.35
N HIS A 266 14.80 -4.25 6.34
CA HIS A 266 13.56 -4.56 7.05
C HIS A 266 12.72 -5.62 6.34
N THR A 267 12.75 -5.70 5.00
CA THR A 267 12.13 -6.79 4.23
C THR A 267 12.70 -8.14 4.67
N LEU A 268 14.03 -8.27 4.69
CA LEU A 268 14.67 -9.50 5.16
C LEU A 268 14.36 -9.76 6.63
N LEU A 269 14.50 -8.77 7.50
CA LEU A 269 14.19 -8.94 8.93
C LEU A 269 12.76 -9.43 9.14
N PHE A 270 11.78 -9.00 8.34
CA PHE A 270 10.42 -9.51 8.41
C PHE A 270 10.31 -10.99 8.00
N ILE A 271 10.97 -11.39 6.91
CA ILE A 271 11.04 -12.80 6.49
C ILE A 271 11.63 -13.65 7.63
N LEU A 272 12.73 -13.18 8.22
CA LEU A 272 13.50 -13.92 9.22
C LEU A 272 12.84 -13.95 10.60
N ALA A 273 12.43 -12.79 11.11
CA ALA A 273 11.93 -12.66 12.49
C ALA A 273 10.44 -13.01 12.63
N LYS A 274 9.68 -12.94 11.52
CA LYS A 274 8.22 -13.14 11.53
C LYS A 274 7.77 -14.28 10.63
N ASN A 275 8.68 -15.07 10.05
CA ASN A 275 8.35 -16.04 9.00
C ASN A 275 7.54 -15.39 7.86
N GLY A 276 7.84 -14.13 7.55
CA GLY A 276 7.12 -13.34 6.56
C GLY A 276 7.19 -13.97 5.16
N SER A 277 6.04 -14.13 4.51
CA SER A 277 5.94 -14.78 3.19
C SER A 277 5.20 -13.95 2.14
N PHE A 278 4.62 -12.82 2.53
CA PHE A 278 4.04 -11.82 1.63
C PHE A 278 4.49 -10.42 2.06
N ILE A 279 5.15 -9.69 1.17
CA ILE A 279 5.66 -8.34 1.44
C ILE A 279 5.25 -7.41 0.31
N ASN A 280 4.43 -6.41 0.62
CA ASN A 280 4.00 -5.39 -0.34
C ASN A 280 4.71 -4.06 -0.13
N TYR A 281 5.37 -3.56 -1.17
CA TYR A 281 5.96 -2.23 -1.19
C TYR A 281 4.87 -1.17 -1.40
N TYR A 282 4.64 -0.33 -0.40
CA TYR A 282 3.71 0.79 -0.48
C TYR A 282 4.51 2.10 -0.51
N MET A 283 4.70 2.77 -1.64
CA MET A 283 4.30 2.41 -3.00
C MET A 283 5.45 1.74 -3.78
N TYR A 284 5.12 0.96 -4.81
CA TYR A 284 6.10 0.52 -5.80
C TYR A 284 6.17 1.49 -6.98
N HIS A 285 5.02 1.95 -7.46
CA HIS A 285 4.87 3.18 -8.23
C HIS A 285 3.83 4.06 -7.52
N GLY A 286 4.23 5.25 -7.11
CA GLY A 286 3.32 6.19 -6.44
C GLY A 286 2.45 6.95 -7.44
N GLY A 287 3.06 7.55 -8.46
CA GLY A 287 2.38 8.27 -9.53
C GLY A 287 1.92 9.67 -9.11
N THR A 288 0.81 10.12 -9.68
CA THR A 288 0.32 11.50 -9.54
C THR A 288 -1.12 11.51 -9.04
N ASN A 289 -1.41 12.37 -8.07
CA ASN A 289 -2.76 12.76 -7.71
C ASN A 289 -3.33 13.72 -8.77
N PHE A 290 -3.82 13.19 -9.89
CA PHE A 290 -4.45 14.01 -10.93
C PHE A 290 -5.73 14.70 -10.45
N GLY A 291 -6.02 15.86 -11.03
CA GLY A 291 -7.18 16.67 -10.67
C GLY A 291 -7.07 17.22 -9.25
N ARG A 292 -8.15 17.08 -8.47
CA ARG A 292 -8.34 17.79 -7.19
C ARG A 292 -8.84 16.90 -6.06
N SER A 293 -8.24 15.73 -5.94
CA SER A 293 -8.79 14.64 -5.11
C SER A 293 -7.76 13.94 -4.24
N ALA A 294 -6.57 14.54 -4.11
CA ALA A 294 -5.63 14.25 -3.04
C ALA A 294 -6.23 14.60 -1.67
N SER A 295 -5.70 14.01 -0.60
CA SER A 295 -6.01 14.47 0.75
C SER A 295 -5.49 15.90 0.99
N ALA A 296 -6.04 16.57 2.00
CA ALA A 296 -5.65 17.92 2.36
C ALA A 296 -4.13 18.02 2.56
N PHE A 297 -3.54 19.06 1.97
CA PHE A 297 -2.10 19.35 1.97
C PHE A 297 -1.20 18.32 1.28
N VAL A 298 -1.71 17.18 0.82
CA VAL A 298 -0.90 16.22 0.07
C VAL A 298 -0.60 16.77 -1.31
N THR A 299 0.66 16.67 -1.72
CA THR A 299 1.13 17.21 -2.99
C THR A 299 0.54 16.47 -4.18
N THR A 300 0.65 17.10 -5.35
CA THR A 300 0.23 16.50 -6.63
C THR A 300 1.04 15.25 -6.95
N ASN A 301 2.36 15.25 -6.71
CA ASN A 301 3.16 14.04 -6.81
C ASN A 301 2.85 13.10 -5.63
N TYR A 302 2.70 11.81 -5.90
CA TYR A 302 2.39 10.83 -4.86
C TYR A 302 3.51 9.83 -4.74
N TYR A 303 4.13 9.73 -3.55
CA TYR A 303 5.19 8.73 -3.29
C TYR A 303 6.32 8.73 -4.35
N ASP A 304 6.73 9.89 -4.87
CA ASP A 304 7.71 9.98 -5.97
C ASP A 304 9.05 9.26 -5.68
N GLN A 305 9.41 9.09 -4.40
CA GLN A 305 10.60 8.35 -3.98
C GLN A 305 10.43 6.82 -3.99
N ALA A 306 9.36 6.28 -4.57
CA ALA A 306 9.14 4.85 -4.76
C ALA A 306 10.17 4.21 -5.73
N PRO A 307 10.28 2.86 -5.79
CA PRO A 307 11.14 2.16 -6.74
C PRO A 307 10.91 2.55 -8.20
N ILE A 308 9.66 2.80 -8.60
CA ILE A 308 9.32 3.46 -9.86
C ILE A 308 8.81 4.86 -9.50
N ASP A 309 9.44 5.89 -10.07
CA ASP A 309 9.11 7.28 -9.76
C ASP A 309 7.75 7.72 -10.34
N GLU A 310 7.38 8.98 -10.09
CA GLU A 310 6.12 9.56 -10.58
C GLU A 310 5.92 9.41 -12.10
N TYR A 311 6.99 9.48 -12.88
CA TYR A 311 6.95 9.47 -14.34
C TYR A 311 7.09 8.06 -14.94
N GLY A 312 7.16 7.04 -14.08
CA GLY A 312 7.30 5.65 -14.50
C GLY A 312 8.75 5.24 -14.80
N MET A 313 9.74 6.01 -14.36
CA MET A 313 11.16 5.68 -14.50
C MET A 313 11.65 4.86 -13.31
N GLU A 314 12.58 3.95 -13.56
CA GLU A 314 13.21 3.15 -12.50
C GLU A 314 14.12 4.02 -11.63
N ARG A 315 13.79 4.15 -10.35
CA ARG A 315 14.58 4.94 -9.41
C ARG A 315 15.76 4.12 -8.91
N GLN A 316 16.91 4.29 -9.55
CA GLN A 316 18.16 3.71 -9.08
C GLN A 316 18.74 4.47 -7.88
N PRO A 317 19.36 3.78 -6.91
CA PRO A 317 19.66 2.36 -6.90
C PRO A 317 18.48 1.52 -6.39
N LYS A 318 17.40 2.14 -5.89
CA LYS A 318 16.33 1.47 -5.15
C LYS A 318 15.67 0.35 -5.93
N TRP A 319 15.29 0.58 -7.18
CA TRP A 319 14.69 -0.46 -8.02
C TRP A 319 15.61 -1.65 -8.24
N GLY A 320 16.85 -1.41 -8.71
CA GLY A 320 17.81 -2.47 -9.00
C GLY A 320 18.21 -3.24 -7.75
N HIS A 321 18.36 -2.51 -6.64
CA HIS A 321 18.68 -3.09 -5.35
C HIS A 321 17.57 -4.06 -4.88
N LEU A 322 16.30 -3.63 -4.92
CA LEU A 322 15.20 -4.51 -4.53
C LEU A 322 15.04 -5.69 -5.51
N LYS A 323 15.32 -5.50 -6.80
CA LYS A 323 15.34 -6.60 -7.77
C LYS A 323 16.35 -7.69 -7.41
N GLU A 324 17.57 -7.32 -7.06
CA GLU A 324 18.62 -8.25 -6.61
C GLU A 324 18.21 -8.96 -5.31
N LEU A 325 17.63 -8.23 -4.35
CA LEU A 325 17.06 -8.80 -3.14
C LEU A 325 15.98 -9.86 -3.46
N HIS A 326 15.03 -9.55 -4.34
CA HIS A 326 13.95 -10.48 -4.69
C HIS A 326 14.52 -11.74 -5.34
N ALA A 327 15.48 -11.61 -6.25
CA ALA A 327 16.13 -12.75 -6.89
C ALA A 327 16.82 -13.65 -5.86
N ALA A 328 17.53 -13.06 -4.89
CA ALA A 328 18.23 -13.79 -3.84
C ALA A 328 17.27 -14.49 -2.87
N VAL A 329 16.16 -13.85 -2.48
CA VAL A 329 15.15 -14.49 -1.63
C VAL A 329 14.42 -15.62 -2.37
N LYS A 330 14.10 -15.40 -3.65
CA LYS A 330 13.40 -16.40 -4.48
C LYS A 330 14.25 -17.64 -4.73
N SER A 331 15.56 -17.49 -4.95
CA SER A 331 16.46 -18.65 -5.07
C SER A 331 16.55 -19.46 -3.77
N SER A 332 16.24 -18.84 -2.63
CA SER A 332 16.19 -19.48 -1.30
C SER A 332 14.78 -19.82 -0.82
N ALA A 333 13.75 -19.70 -1.66
CA ALA A 333 12.35 -19.83 -1.23
C ALA A 333 11.99 -21.22 -0.67
N GLY A 334 12.58 -22.30 -1.21
CA GLY A 334 12.32 -23.67 -0.72
C GLY A 334 12.61 -23.79 0.77
N PRO A 335 13.88 -23.63 1.21
CA PRO A 335 14.24 -23.64 2.63
C PRO A 335 13.46 -22.62 3.49
N LEU A 336 13.17 -21.43 2.96
CA LEU A 336 12.38 -20.42 3.68
C LEU A 336 10.93 -20.87 3.95
N LEU A 337 10.35 -21.67 3.05
CA LEU A 337 8.94 -22.10 3.12
C LEU A 337 8.76 -23.49 3.73
N SER A 338 9.74 -24.38 3.64
CA SER A 338 9.65 -25.75 4.17
C SER A 338 10.68 -26.10 5.24
N GLY A 339 11.74 -25.31 5.39
CA GLY A 339 12.81 -25.55 6.36
C GLY A 339 12.47 -25.13 7.78
N VAL A 340 13.31 -25.55 8.71
CA VAL A 340 13.29 -25.15 10.12
C VAL A 340 14.29 -24.00 10.29
N GLN A 341 13.83 -22.90 10.86
CA GLN A 341 14.72 -21.78 11.18
C GLN A 341 15.55 -22.15 12.40
N VAL A 342 16.87 -22.02 12.30
CA VAL A 342 17.77 -22.21 13.44
C VAL A 342 18.53 -20.90 13.66
N ASN A 343 18.40 -20.33 14.86
CA ASN A 343 19.10 -19.12 15.25
C ASN A 343 20.24 -19.51 16.19
N PHE A 344 21.49 -19.33 15.79
CA PHE A 344 22.64 -19.48 16.70
C PHE A 344 23.55 -18.27 16.72
N PRO A 345 24.32 -18.13 17.80
CA PRO A 345 25.16 -16.99 17.96
C PRO A 345 26.55 -16.97 17.23
N VAL A 346 26.81 -16.14 16.19
CA VAL A 346 28.13 -15.72 15.60
C VAL A 346 28.79 -14.38 16.02
N GLY A 347 28.13 -13.42 16.68
CA GLY A 347 28.72 -12.24 17.38
C GLY A 347 27.68 -11.48 18.23
N PRO A 348 27.99 -10.51 19.10
CA PRO A 348 27.06 -10.02 20.15
C PRO A 348 25.65 -9.57 19.69
N ASN A 349 25.44 -9.24 18.39
CA ASN A 349 24.16 -8.80 17.83
C ASN A 349 23.83 -9.36 16.41
N GLN A 350 24.41 -10.48 15.93
CA GLN A 350 24.36 -10.83 14.48
C GLN A 350 23.94 -12.26 14.12
N TRP A 351 22.73 -12.55 13.63
CA TRP A 351 22.42 -13.94 13.21
C TRP A 351 21.11 -14.10 12.41
N VAL A 352 21.09 -14.96 11.37
CA VAL A 352 20.05 -15.98 10.99
C VAL A 352 20.59 -16.85 9.81
N TYR A 353 20.39 -18.17 9.84
CA TYR A 353 20.52 -19.07 8.67
C TYR A 353 19.36 -20.08 8.66
N TYR A 354 19.07 -20.66 7.50
CA TYR A 354 18.07 -21.74 7.35
C TYR A 354 18.75 -23.05 7.00
N GLU A 355 18.29 -24.12 7.63
CA GLU A 355 18.70 -25.50 7.34
C GLU A 355 17.75 -26.13 6.31
N ASP A 356 18.33 -26.92 5.40
CA ASP A 356 17.53 -27.76 4.51
C ASP A 356 16.83 -28.87 5.33
N GLY A 357 15.55 -29.10 5.03
CA GLY A 357 14.60 -29.87 5.83
C GLY A 357 15.12 -31.22 6.35
N GLY A 358 15.73 -31.20 7.54
CA GLY A 358 16.18 -32.37 8.28
C GLY A 358 17.58 -32.91 7.95
N THR A 359 18.34 -32.30 7.03
CA THR A 359 19.68 -32.80 6.62
C THR A 359 20.85 -32.14 7.38
N GLY A 360 20.59 -31.09 8.16
CA GLY A 360 21.60 -30.36 8.93
C GLY A 360 22.61 -29.57 8.07
N GLN A 361 22.35 -29.39 6.77
CA GLN A 361 23.18 -28.58 5.87
C GLN A 361 22.62 -27.17 5.70
N CYS A 362 23.50 -26.17 5.72
CA CYS A 362 23.13 -24.76 5.52
C CYS A 362 22.66 -24.52 4.08
N ALA A 363 21.44 -24.00 3.94
CA ALA A 363 20.82 -23.77 2.63
C ALA A 363 20.86 -22.30 2.19
N VAL A 364 20.79 -21.35 3.14
CA VAL A 364 21.01 -19.91 2.91
C VAL A 364 21.40 -19.24 4.23
N ALA A 365 22.31 -18.27 4.17
CA ALA A 365 22.70 -17.48 5.34
C ALA A 365 22.48 -15.98 5.12
N PHE A 366 21.96 -15.31 6.15
CA PHE A 366 21.77 -13.86 6.18
C PHE A 366 22.61 -13.28 7.31
N LEU A 367 23.63 -12.50 6.95
CA LEU A 367 24.51 -11.86 7.93
C LEU A 367 23.99 -10.44 8.19
N VAL A 368 23.48 -10.22 9.40
CA VAL A 368 22.78 -8.99 9.79
C VAL A 368 23.67 -8.14 10.69
N ASN A 369 23.87 -6.86 10.34
CA ASN A 369 24.40 -5.86 11.26
C ASN A 369 23.32 -4.80 11.56
N PRO A 370 22.63 -4.88 12.71
CA PRO A 370 21.55 -3.96 13.06
C PRO A 370 22.03 -2.60 13.59
N GLU A 371 23.33 -2.43 13.82
CA GLU A 371 23.87 -1.20 14.43
C GLU A 371 23.72 0.00 13.48
N LYS A 372 23.02 1.04 13.95
CA LYS A 372 22.74 2.26 13.17
C LYS A 372 23.97 3.13 12.92
N HIS A 373 24.96 3.05 13.80
CA HIS A 373 26.16 3.88 13.81
C HIS A 373 27.36 2.99 14.18
N GLY A 374 28.51 3.22 13.57
CA GLY A 374 29.73 2.45 13.86
C GLY A 374 30.62 2.29 12.62
N THR A 375 31.76 1.64 12.81
CA THR A 375 32.59 1.12 11.71
C THR A 375 32.04 -0.24 11.26
N PRO A 376 32.24 -0.63 9.98
CA PRO A 376 31.87 -1.97 9.52
C PRO A 376 32.39 -3.08 10.46
N VAL A 377 31.54 -4.04 10.80
CA VAL A 377 31.84 -5.09 11.78
C VAL A 377 32.33 -6.34 11.06
N PRO A 378 33.54 -6.86 11.36
CA PRO A 378 33.98 -8.16 10.84
C PRO A 378 33.25 -9.29 11.58
N VAL A 379 32.69 -10.23 10.83
CA VAL A 379 32.02 -11.43 11.34
C VAL A 379 32.59 -12.67 10.68
N THR A 380 32.70 -13.77 11.42
CA THR A 380 33.15 -15.06 10.88
C THR A 380 31.96 -16.01 10.78
N PHE A 381 31.72 -16.59 9.62
CA PHE A 381 30.64 -17.55 9.37
C PHE A 381 31.15 -18.70 8.49
N GLN A 382 30.99 -19.95 8.95
CA GLN A 382 31.44 -21.18 8.25
C GLN A 382 32.86 -21.08 7.63
N ASN A 383 33.84 -20.62 8.42
CA ASN A 383 35.24 -20.38 8.03
C ASN A 383 35.48 -19.24 7.01
N GLY A 384 34.45 -18.47 6.64
CA GLY A 384 34.57 -17.22 5.87
C GLY A 384 34.58 -15.97 6.77
N SER A 385 35.26 -14.90 6.32
CA SER A 385 35.30 -13.60 7.00
C SER A 385 34.55 -12.55 6.18
N TYR A 386 33.59 -11.86 6.79
CA TYR A 386 32.71 -10.89 6.14
C TYR A 386 32.70 -9.58 6.91
N VAL A 387 32.68 -8.46 6.20
CA VAL A 387 32.61 -7.13 6.81
C VAL A 387 31.24 -6.54 6.54
N LEU A 388 30.46 -6.28 7.60
CA LEU A 388 29.09 -5.77 7.51
C LEU A 388 29.05 -4.27 7.81
N PRO A 389 28.77 -3.40 6.83
CA PRO A 389 28.49 -2.00 7.09
C PRO A 389 27.38 -1.79 8.14
N PRO A 390 27.39 -0.67 8.88
CA PRO A 390 26.29 -0.31 9.79
C PRO A 390 24.96 -0.34 9.04
N LYS A 391 23.93 -0.91 9.67
CA LYS A 391 22.59 -1.02 9.13
C LYS A 391 22.54 -1.66 7.74
N SER A 392 23.23 -2.80 7.61
CA SER A 392 23.26 -3.57 6.37
C SER A 392 22.99 -5.04 6.62
N ILE A 393 22.51 -5.72 5.58
CA ILE A 393 22.42 -7.17 5.53
C ILE A 393 23.15 -7.63 4.28
N SER A 394 23.95 -8.68 4.45
CA SER A 394 24.60 -9.39 3.37
C SER A 394 23.91 -10.75 3.18
N ILE A 395 23.56 -11.08 1.94
CA ILE A 395 22.88 -12.34 1.58
C ILE A 395 23.91 -13.32 1.03
N LEU A 396 23.94 -14.56 1.55
CA LEU A 396 24.80 -15.65 1.10
C LEU A 396 23.93 -16.84 0.65
N PRO A 397 23.55 -16.90 -0.65
CA PRO A 397 22.66 -17.94 -1.18
C PRO A 397 23.24 -19.36 -1.13
N ASP A 398 24.56 -19.49 -1.00
CA ASP A 398 25.32 -20.73 -0.91
C ASP A 398 26.03 -20.88 0.46
N CYS A 399 25.64 -20.05 1.43
CA CYS A 399 26.29 -19.92 2.74
C CYS A 399 27.78 -19.50 2.69
N LYS A 400 28.28 -19.01 1.53
CA LYS A 400 29.70 -18.64 1.34
C LYS A 400 29.92 -17.27 0.70
N ASN A 401 29.14 -16.86 -0.30
CA ASN A 401 29.42 -15.67 -1.11
C ASN A 401 28.37 -14.57 -0.92
N VAL A 402 28.83 -13.35 -0.59
CA VAL A 402 27.94 -12.18 -0.48
C VAL A 402 27.58 -11.68 -1.86
N VAL A 403 26.31 -11.77 -2.24
CA VAL A 403 25.83 -11.32 -3.56
C VAL A 403 25.31 -9.89 -3.56
N PHE A 404 25.16 -9.27 -2.39
CA PHE A 404 24.42 -8.02 -2.25
C PHE A 404 24.73 -7.28 -0.94
N ASN A 405 24.89 -5.94 -1.01
CA ASN A 405 25.00 -5.05 0.14
C ASN A 405 24.45 -3.65 -0.17
N THR A 406 24.07 -2.90 0.86
CA THR A 406 22.90 -2.04 0.77
C THR A 406 23.06 -0.58 0.23
N ALA A 407 24.24 0.06 0.11
CA ALA A 407 24.43 1.47 0.53
C ALA A 407 24.83 2.69 -0.42
N THR A 408 24.44 2.86 -1.70
CA THR A 408 24.97 4.04 -2.52
C THR A 408 24.10 4.61 -3.69
N VAL A 409 23.94 5.97 -3.88
CA VAL A 409 23.75 6.83 -5.16
C VAL A 409 23.06 8.26 -5.00
N ARG A 410 23.16 9.20 -6.01
CA ARG A 410 22.79 10.68 -6.09
C ARG A 410 22.13 11.22 -7.44
N SER A 411 21.69 12.51 -7.53
CA SER A 411 20.60 13.15 -8.35
C SER A 411 20.87 14.49 -9.15
N CYS A 412 19.86 15.05 -9.91
CA CYS A 412 19.16 16.39 -9.78
C CYS A 412 18.72 17.19 -11.09
N ARG A 413 17.57 17.96 -11.05
CA ARG A 413 17.26 19.39 -11.55
C ARG A 413 15.89 19.72 -12.27
N ARG A 414 15.57 21.03 -12.52
CA ARG A 414 14.30 21.85 -12.24
C ARG A 414 13.79 22.86 -13.36
N TRP A 415 12.61 23.54 -13.21
CA TRP A 415 11.82 24.45 -14.16
C TRP A 415 11.08 25.73 -13.55
N GLU A 416 10.14 26.47 -14.27
CA GLU A 416 9.57 27.90 -14.09
C GLU A 416 7.97 28.16 -14.13
N GLU A 417 7.41 29.42 -14.03
CA GLU A 417 6.03 29.90 -13.52
C GLU A 417 5.11 30.91 -14.37
N TYR A 418 3.77 31.07 -14.08
CA TYR A 418 2.77 32.14 -14.48
C TYR A 418 1.69 32.56 -13.38
N LYS A 419 0.91 33.69 -13.52
CA LYS A 419 -0.06 34.29 -12.53
C LYS A 419 -1.53 34.54 -12.98
N GLU A 420 -2.51 34.30 -12.09
CA GLU A 420 -4.01 34.39 -12.26
C GLU A 420 -4.69 35.64 -11.59
N ALA A 421 -5.95 35.99 -11.94
CA ALA A 421 -6.71 37.18 -11.46
C ALA A 421 -7.78 36.93 -10.35
N VAL A 422 -8.17 37.98 -9.60
CA VAL A 422 -9.07 37.93 -8.41
C VAL A 422 -10.50 38.47 -8.69
N PRO A 423 -11.60 37.75 -8.36
CA PRO A 423 -13.00 38.18 -8.56
C PRO A 423 -13.49 39.31 -7.62
N ARG A 424 -14.47 40.13 -8.04
CA ARG A 424 -15.06 41.25 -7.26
C ARG A 424 -16.49 40.96 -6.76
N TYR A 425 -16.89 41.58 -5.63
CA TYR A 425 -18.21 41.39 -4.99
C TYR A 425 -19.40 41.56 -5.95
N ASP A 426 -19.39 42.59 -6.79
CA ASP A 426 -20.49 42.89 -7.71
C ASP A 426 -20.59 41.90 -8.88
N ASP A 427 -19.51 41.17 -9.18
CA ASP A 427 -19.44 40.16 -10.24
C ASP A 427 -19.92 38.78 -9.78
N THR A 428 -20.14 38.58 -8.46
CA THR A 428 -20.57 37.29 -7.88
C THR A 428 -22.09 37.22 -7.73
N THR A 429 -22.76 36.44 -8.57
CA THR A 429 -24.23 36.42 -8.68
C THR A 429 -24.93 35.13 -8.24
N SER A 430 -24.23 34.01 -8.05
CA SER A 430 -24.90 32.71 -7.99
C SER A 430 -25.40 32.27 -6.60
N VAL A 431 -24.82 32.72 -5.48
CA VAL A 431 -25.22 32.27 -4.13
C VAL A 431 -25.11 33.41 -3.10
N ARG A 432 -26.22 33.74 -2.41
CA ARG A 432 -26.26 34.73 -1.31
C ARG A 432 -26.84 34.11 -0.04
N SER A 433 -26.25 34.40 1.11
CA SER A 433 -26.69 33.92 2.42
C SER A 433 -26.54 35.01 3.49
N GLN A 434 -27.44 35.01 4.48
CA GLN A 434 -27.36 35.87 5.67
C GLN A 434 -26.43 35.31 6.77
N LYS A 435 -25.84 34.13 6.53
CA LYS A 435 -24.90 33.45 7.42
C LYS A 435 -23.68 32.97 6.63
N LEU A 436 -22.55 32.81 7.31
CA LEU A 436 -21.39 32.11 6.75
C LEU A 436 -21.77 30.66 6.44
N LEU A 437 -21.64 30.27 5.19
CA LEU A 437 -21.87 28.88 4.76
C LEU A 437 -20.57 28.09 4.95
N ASP A 438 -20.67 26.84 5.37
CA ASP A 438 -19.53 25.91 5.40
C ASP A 438 -19.02 25.64 3.97
N HIS A 439 -17.69 25.57 3.78
CA HIS A 439 -17.08 25.45 2.45
C HIS A 439 -17.52 24.15 1.77
N ILE A 440 -17.26 23.00 2.40
CA ILE A 440 -17.52 21.71 1.77
C ILE A 440 -19.03 21.53 1.54
N SER A 441 -19.87 21.97 2.47
CA SER A 441 -21.34 21.94 2.33
C SER A 441 -21.83 22.75 1.13
N THR A 442 -21.16 23.86 0.82
CA THR A 442 -21.53 24.77 -0.27
C THR A 442 -20.96 24.31 -1.61
N THR A 443 -19.68 23.93 -1.65
CA THR A 443 -19.00 23.53 -2.89
C THR A 443 -19.35 22.11 -3.29
N LYS A 444 -19.80 21.27 -2.34
CA LYS A 444 -19.99 19.82 -2.53
C LYS A 444 -18.73 19.13 -3.07
N ASP A 445 -17.57 19.67 -2.70
CA ASP A 445 -16.27 19.28 -3.27
C ASP A 445 -16.30 19.30 -4.80
N ALA A 446 -16.92 20.31 -5.42
CA ALA A 446 -16.86 20.57 -6.87
C ALA A 446 -15.76 21.58 -7.25
N SER A 447 -15.28 22.36 -6.29
CA SER A 447 -14.20 23.35 -6.45
C SER A 447 -13.42 23.51 -5.15
N ASP A 448 -12.11 23.72 -5.25
CA ASP A 448 -11.23 24.02 -4.10
C ASP A 448 -11.47 25.45 -3.58
N TYR A 449 -11.99 26.31 -4.45
CA TYR A 449 -12.24 27.72 -4.16
C TYR A 449 -13.71 27.97 -3.83
N LEU A 450 -13.93 28.71 -2.73
CA LEU A 450 -15.19 29.36 -2.40
C LEU A 450 -14.88 30.81 -2.01
N TRP A 451 -15.40 31.76 -2.78
CA TRP A 451 -15.22 33.19 -2.50
C TRP A 451 -16.27 33.67 -1.49
N TYR A 452 -15.82 34.17 -0.33
CA TYR A 452 -16.68 34.87 0.61
C TYR A 452 -16.53 36.38 0.40
N THR A 453 -17.57 37.02 -0.12
CA THR A 453 -17.56 38.45 -0.42
C THR A 453 -18.61 39.18 0.43
N PHE A 454 -18.22 40.26 1.11
CA PHE A 454 -19.11 41.07 1.94
C PHE A 454 -19.08 42.53 1.49
N ARG A 455 -20.22 43.21 1.59
CA ARG A 455 -20.30 44.66 1.43
C ARG A 455 -20.46 45.31 2.80
N CYS A 456 -19.43 46.01 3.26
CA CYS A 456 -19.52 46.85 4.44
C CYS A 456 -19.86 48.28 4.03
N ARG A 457 -20.93 48.85 4.60
CA ARG A 457 -21.25 50.27 4.42
C ARG A 457 -20.70 51.04 5.63
N THR A 458 -19.61 51.76 5.43
CA THR A 458 -19.07 52.66 6.44
C THR A 458 -19.76 54.02 6.34
N SER A 459 -20.24 54.57 7.46
CA SER A 459 -20.65 55.98 7.52
C SER A 459 -19.55 56.77 8.22
N ILE A 460 -18.84 57.61 7.48
CA ILE A 460 -17.87 58.54 8.06
C ILE A 460 -18.66 59.75 8.54
N ARG A 461 -18.84 59.90 9.85
CA ARG A 461 -19.32 61.16 10.44
C ARG A 461 -18.10 62.05 10.66
N TYR A 462 -17.97 63.10 9.85
CA TYR A 462 -17.02 64.17 10.15
C TYR A 462 -17.56 64.95 11.35
N PHE A 463 -16.81 64.98 12.47
CA PHE A 463 -17.02 65.98 13.50
C PHE A 463 -16.51 67.32 12.94
N VAL A 464 -17.42 68.21 12.59
CA VAL A 464 -17.10 69.62 12.36
C VAL A 464 -16.91 70.24 13.75
N PRO A 465 -15.74 70.80 14.10
CA PRO A 465 -15.61 71.57 15.33
C PRO A 465 -16.52 72.80 15.20
N ILE A 466 -17.37 73.03 16.21
CA ILE A 466 -18.12 74.28 16.33
C ILE A 466 -17.07 75.37 16.64
N PRO A 467 -16.98 76.45 15.85
CA PRO A 467 -16.13 77.57 16.21
C PRO A 467 -16.79 78.37 17.33
N ASP A 468 -16.10 78.53 18.45
CA ASP A 468 -16.15 79.71 19.32
C ASP A 468 -14.75 79.99 19.87
#